data_AF-R5CVM2-F1
#
_entry.id   AF-R5CVM2-F1
#
_cell.length_a   1.000
_cell.length_b   1.000
_cell.length_c   1.000
_cell.angle_alpha   90.00
_cell.angle_beta   90.00
_cell.angle_gamma   90.00
#
_symmetry.space_group_name_H-M   'P 1'
#
loop_
_entity.id
_entity.type
_entity.pdbx_description
1 polymer ?
#
loop_
_entity_poly.entity_id
_entity_poly.type
_entity_poly.pdbx_seq_one_letter_code
_entity_poly.pdbx_strand_id
1 'polypeptide(L)'
;MMKDIKSTYTLAGNDYDGALNRTAGDEELFLSLLDMFLNDKSWSELNAAMANGDTKAAFAAAHSLKGSSGMLGMTRLFDAVRPLTEALRGGDIALAKVLFPAAEREYEAVTELIKTL
;
A
#
# COMPACT_ATOMS: atom_id res chain seq x y z
N MET A 1 8.19 13.07 23.22
CA MET A 1 8.69 11.68 23.17
C MET A 1 8.54 11.27 21.72
N MET A 2 9.63 11.22 20.94
CA MET A 2 9.57 10.63 19.59
C MET A 2 9.06 9.21 19.76
N LYS A 3 7.97 8.88 19.07
CA LYS A 3 7.47 7.50 19.07
C LYS A 3 8.56 6.63 18.44
N ASP A 4 8.83 5.49 19.07
CA ASP A 4 9.68 4.48 18.44
C ASP A 4 8.98 3.99 17.17
N ILE A 5 9.51 4.39 16.01
CA ILE A 5 8.97 4.04 14.69
C ILE A 5 8.90 2.52 14.53
N LYS A 6 9.94 1.80 14.98
CA LYS A 6 9.97 0.34 14.89
C LYS A 6 8.80 -0.29 15.62
N SER A 7 8.59 0.06 16.89
CA SER A 7 7.46 -0.45 17.67
C SER A 7 6.13 -0.05 17.05
N THR A 8 5.97 1.21 16.64
CA THR A 8 4.71 1.74 16.07
C THR A 8 4.35 1.01 14.78
N TYR A 9 5.32 0.82 13.89
CA TYR A 9 5.13 0.15 12.61
C TYR A 9 4.88 -1.35 12.77
N THR A 10 5.63 -2.01 13.66
CA THR A 10 5.48 -3.44 13.95
C THR A 10 4.14 -3.76 14.62
N LEU A 11 3.69 -2.95 15.58
CA LEU A 11 2.38 -3.11 16.24
C LEU A 11 1.20 -2.94 15.28
N ALA A 12 1.37 -2.16 14.21
CA ALA A 12 0.37 -2.05 13.15
C ALA A 12 0.31 -3.28 12.22
N GLY A 13 1.20 -4.26 12.41
CA GLY A 13 1.31 -5.47 11.60
C GLY A 13 2.17 -5.30 10.35
N ASN A 14 3.02 -4.26 10.30
CA ASN A 14 3.93 -4.01 9.18
C ASN A 14 5.35 -4.50 9.48
N ASP A 15 6.09 -4.83 8.44
CA ASP A 15 7.46 -5.36 8.50
C ASP A 15 8.50 -4.24 8.46
N TYR A 16 8.77 -3.64 9.63
CA TYR A 16 9.79 -2.59 9.75
C TYR A 16 11.20 -3.10 9.42
N ASP A 17 11.58 -4.27 9.96
CA ASP A 17 12.94 -4.79 9.78
C ASP A 17 13.22 -5.14 8.31
N GLY A 18 12.24 -5.72 7.62
CA GLY A 18 12.33 -5.98 6.18
C GLY A 18 12.34 -4.72 5.33
N ALA A 19 11.58 -3.68 5.70
CA ALA A 19 11.61 -2.39 5.01
C ALA A 19 12.95 -1.68 5.19
N LEU A 20 13.46 -1.62 6.42
CA LEU A 20 14.74 -1.00 6.75
C LEU A 20 15.92 -1.73 6.07
N ASN A 21 15.87 -3.05 5.97
CA ASN A 21 16.87 -3.81 5.21
C ASN A 21 16.89 -3.45 3.73
N ARG A 22 15.73 -3.13 3.13
CA ARG A 22 15.64 -2.70 1.72
C ARG A 22 16.10 -1.26 1.50
N THR A 23 16.15 -0.46 2.56
CA THR A 23 16.82 0.86 2.57
C THR A 23 18.27 0.77 3.07
N ALA A 24 18.86 -0.43 3.09
CA ALA A 24 20.24 -0.66 3.53
C ALA A 24 20.55 -0.16 4.96
N GLY A 25 19.55 -0.15 5.85
CA GLY A 25 19.69 0.33 7.22
C GLY A 25 19.42 1.82 7.40
N ASP A 26 19.08 2.55 6.33
CA ASP A 26 18.83 3.98 6.37
C ASP A 26 17.38 4.29 6.75
N GLU A 27 17.18 4.73 8.00
CA GLU A 27 15.86 5.11 8.54
C GLU A 27 15.36 6.45 7.98
N GLU A 28 16.26 7.40 7.66
CA GLU A 28 15.87 8.67 7.04
C GLU A 28 15.36 8.45 5.62
N LEU A 29 16.03 7.57 4.86
CA LEU A 29 15.55 7.14 3.55
C LEU A 29 14.20 6.44 3.67
N PHE A 30 14.03 5.54 4.65
CA PHE A 30 12.74 4.87 4.87
C PHE A 30 11.61 5.86 5.13
N LEU A 31 11.80 6.82 6.05
CA LEU A 31 10.84 7.89 6.33
C LEU A 31 10.52 8.71 5.07
N SER A 32 11.54 9.08 4.29
CA SER A 32 11.33 9.83 3.04
C SER A 32 10.48 9.06 2.02
N LEU A 33 10.61 7.73 1.96
CA LEU A 33 9.81 6.91 1.06
C LEU A 33 8.37 6.73 1.56
N LEU A 34 8.15 6.72 2.88
CA LEU A 34 6.80 6.78 3.46
C LEU A 34 6.11 8.11 3.13
N ASP A 35 6.83 9.22 3.22
CA ASP A 35 6.31 10.53 2.80
C ASP A 35 6.02 10.59 1.30
N MET A 36 6.89 10.01 0.47
CA MET A 36 6.63 9.87 -0.97
C MET A 36 5.38 9.04 -1.23
N PHE A 37 5.15 7.96 -0.47
CA PHE A 37 3.95 7.15 -0.57
C PHE A 37 2.67 7.94 -0.27
N LEU A 38 2.67 8.82 0.74
CA LEU A 38 1.52 9.68 1.03
C LEU A 38 1.15 10.64 -0.11
N ASN A 39 2.11 10.96 -0.98
CA ASN A 39 1.95 11.84 -2.12
C ASN A 39 1.76 11.09 -3.45
N ASP A 40 1.84 9.76 -3.43
CA ASP A 40 1.67 8.93 -4.62
C ASP A 40 0.22 8.91 -5.12
N LYS A 41 0.05 8.83 -6.43
CA LYS A 41 -1.27 8.92 -7.07
C LYS A 41 -1.95 7.57 -7.26
N SER A 42 -1.24 6.45 -7.06
CA SER A 42 -1.75 5.11 -7.42
C SER A 42 -3.06 4.78 -6.74
N TRP A 43 -3.29 5.23 -5.49
CA TRP A 43 -4.57 5.01 -4.82
C TRP A 43 -5.73 5.78 -5.46
N SER A 44 -5.52 7.06 -5.77
CA SER A 44 -6.55 7.89 -6.41
C SER A 44 -6.86 7.42 -7.83
N GLU A 45 -5.84 6.97 -8.57
CA GLU A 45 -5.97 6.41 -9.91
C GLU A 45 -6.71 5.07 -9.88
N LEU A 46 -6.40 4.21 -8.90
CA LEU A 46 -7.10 2.96 -8.69
C LEU A 46 -8.59 3.18 -8.39
N ASN A 47 -8.92 4.11 -7.50
CA ASN A 47 -10.32 4.47 -7.20
C ASN A 47 -11.08 4.91 -8.45
N ALA A 48 -10.50 5.83 -9.22
CA ALA A 48 -11.12 6.33 -10.45
C ALA A 48 -11.33 5.21 -11.48
N ALA A 49 -10.32 4.36 -11.69
CA ALA A 49 -10.40 3.25 -12.62
C ALA A 49 -11.43 2.19 -12.19
N MET A 50 -11.51 1.88 -10.90
CA MET A 50 -12.51 0.97 -10.33
C MET A 50 -13.94 1.50 -10.51
N ALA A 51 -14.15 2.80 -10.28
CA ALA A 51 -15.45 3.46 -10.49
C ALA A 51 -15.88 3.43 -11.97
N ASN A 52 -14.94 3.62 -12.89
CA ASN A 52 -15.19 3.59 -14.33
C ASN A 52 -15.25 2.17 -14.93
N GLY A 53 -14.91 1.14 -14.16
CA GLY A 53 -14.79 -0.23 -14.65
C GLY A 53 -13.63 -0.44 -15.63
N ASP A 54 -12.64 0.46 -15.64
CA ASP A 54 -11.44 0.35 -16.48
C ASP A 54 -10.45 -0.61 -15.82
N THR A 55 -10.60 -1.89 -16.13
CA THR A 55 -9.76 -2.97 -15.58
C THR A 55 -8.28 -2.79 -15.88
N LYS A 56 -7.94 -2.22 -17.04
CA LYS A 56 -6.55 -2.04 -17.47
C LYS A 56 -5.87 -0.94 -16.66
N ALA A 57 -6.52 0.22 -16.52
CA ALA A 57 -6.02 1.31 -15.69
C ALA A 57 -5.98 0.89 -14.21
N ALA A 58 -7.01 0.20 -13.73
CA ALA A 58 -7.07 -0.30 -12.36
C ALA A 58 -5.94 -1.31 -12.08
N PHE A 59 -5.65 -2.22 -13.01
CA PHE A 59 -4.53 -3.15 -12.87
C PHE A 59 -3.19 -2.41 -12.73
N ALA A 60 -2.92 -1.42 -13.58
CA ALA A 60 -1.68 -0.65 -13.53
C ALA A 60 -1.51 0.07 -12.18
N ALA A 61 -2.56 0.73 -11.69
CA ALA A 61 -2.55 1.43 -10.42
C ALA A 61 -2.41 0.47 -9.22
N ALA A 62 -3.16 -0.64 -9.20
CA ALA A 62 -3.05 -1.67 -8.18
C ALA A 62 -1.65 -2.33 -8.17
N HIS A 63 -1.05 -2.53 -9.35
CA HIS A 63 0.29 -3.09 -9.47
C HIS A 63 1.36 -2.18 -8.86
N SER A 64 1.28 -0.86 -9.12
CA SER A 64 2.17 0.12 -8.50
C SER A 64 2.02 0.14 -6.99
N LEU A 65 0.78 0.14 -6.49
CA LEU A 65 0.48 0.13 -5.06
C LEU A 65 0.96 -1.16 -4.37
N LYS A 66 0.86 -2.31 -5.04
CA LYS A 66 1.43 -3.57 -4.57
C LYS A 66 2.95 -3.49 -4.46
N GLY A 67 3.60 -2.86 -5.43
CA GLY A 67 5.05 -2.66 -5.44
C GLY A 67 5.52 -1.79 -4.28
N SER A 68 4.88 -0.63 -4.07
CA SER A 68 5.23 0.30 -2.99
C SER A 68 4.94 -0.29 -1.61
N SER A 69 3.74 -0.85 -1.40
CA SER A 69 3.40 -1.53 -0.13
C SER A 69 4.35 -2.68 0.18
N GLY A 70 4.73 -3.46 -0.83
CA GLY A 70 5.74 -4.50 -0.70
C GLY A 70 7.10 -3.93 -0.30
N MET A 71 7.62 -2.93 -1.01
CA MET A 71 8.91 -2.28 -0.76
C MET A 71 9.01 -1.71 0.66
N LEU A 72 7.93 -1.09 1.14
CA LEU A 72 7.87 -0.40 2.42
C LEU A 72 7.45 -1.30 3.58
N GLY A 73 7.29 -2.61 3.36
CA GLY A 73 6.90 -3.54 4.42
C GLY A 73 5.48 -3.34 4.94
N MET A 74 4.59 -2.71 4.18
CA MET A 74 3.18 -2.49 4.52
C MET A 74 2.37 -3.79 4.35
N THR A 75 2.70 -4.81 5.14
CA THR A 75 2.26 -6.21 4.96
C THR A 75 0.75 -6.33 4.76
N ARG A 76 -0.04 -5.65 5.59
CA ARG A 76 -1.50 -5.72 5.51
C ARG A 76 -2.05 -5.14 4.21
N LEU A 77 -1.54 -3.97 3.80
CA LEU A 77 -1.92 -3.37 2.52
C LEU A 77 -1.45 -4.25 1.34
N PHE A 78 -0.24 -4.78 1.40
CA PHE A 78 0.28 -5.69 0.38
C PHE A 78 -0.60 -6.93 0.21
N ASP A 79 -0.98 -7.57 1.31
CA ASP A 79 -1.84 -8.77 1.29
C ASP A 79 -3.25 -8.48 0.79
N ALA A 80 -3.79 -7.28 1.04
CA ALA A 80 -5.09 -6.85 0.52
C ALA A 80 -5.04 -6.47 -0.97
N VAL A 81 -3.99 -5.78 -1.42
CA VAL A 81 -3.85 -5.32 -2.80
C VAL A 81 -3.39 -6.44 -3.74
N ARG A 82 -2.67 -7.46 -3.24
CA ARG A 82 -2.22 -8.60 -4.04
C ARG A 82 -3.36 -9.32 -4.77
N PRO A 83 -4.41 -9.86 -4.10
CA PRO A 83 -5.50 -10.55 -4.80
C PRO A 83 -6.31 -9.60 -5.69
N LEU A 84 -6.48 -8.32 -5.29
CA LEU A 84 -7.12 -7.30 -6.12
C LEU A 84 -6.35 -7.11 -7.45
N THR A 85 -5.03 -7.01 -7.36
CA THR A 85 -4.15 -6.88 -8.54
C THR A 85 -4.30 -8.08 -9.47
N GLU A 86 -4.39 -9.30 -8.93
CA GLU A 86 -4.51 -10.50 -9.76
C GLU A 86 -5.90 -10.63 -10.41
N ALA A 87 -6.98 -10.26 -9.71
CA ALA A 87 -8.32 -10.18 -10.29
C ALA A 87 -8.36 -9.20 -11.47
N LEU A 88 -7.78 -8.02 -11.29
CA LEU A 88 -7.68 -6.99 -12.34
C LEU A 88 -6.80 -7.43 -13.52
N ARG A 89 -5.71 -8.16 -13.25
CA ARG A 89 -4.86 -8.76 -14.30
C ARG A 89 -5.65 -9.72 -15.18
N GLY A 90 -6.53 -10.51 -14.58
CA GLY A 90 -7.44 -11.43 -15.28
C GLY A 90 -8.63 -10.74 -15.94
N GLY A 91 -8.82 -9.44 -15.75
CA GLY A 91 -9.98 -8.69 -16.23
C GLY A 91 -11.27 -8.92 -15.43
N ASP A 92 -11.19 -9.59 -14.28
CA ASP A 92 -12.35 -9.88 -13.43
C ASP A 92 -12.71 -8.68 -12.53
N ILE A 93 -13.41 -7.71 -13.14
CA ILE A 93 -13.85 -6.52 -12.42
C ILE A 93 -14.87 -6.83 -11.31
N ALA A 94 -15.62 -7.93 -11.43
CA ALA A 94 -16.61 -8.31 -10.44
C ALA A 94 -15.93 -8.77 -9.14
N LEU A 95 -14.94 -9.66 -9.26
CA LEU A 95 -14.10 -10.06 -8.13
C LEU A 95 -13.30 -8.88 -7.58
N ALA A 96 -12.74 -8.03 -8.45
CA ALA A 96 -12.02 -6.84 -8.01
C ALA A 96 -12.89 -5.93 -7.12
N LYS A 97 -14.17 -5.72 -7.47
CA LYS A 97 -15.12 -4.95 -6.64
C LYS A 97 -15.39 -5.58 -5.29
N VAL A 98 -15.39 -6.91 -5.18
CA VAL A 98 -15.53 -7.63 -3.90
C VAL A 98 -14.30 -7.44 -3.02
N LEU A 99 -13.10 -7.43 -3.63
CA LEU A 99 -11.82 -7.29 -2.92
C LEU A 99 -11.48 -5.85 -2.54
N PHE A 100 -11.98 -4.88 -3.31
CA PHE A 100 -11.64 -3.46 -3.18
C PHE A 100 -11.80 -2.87 -1.77
N PRO A 101 -12.90 -3.13 -1.02
CA PRO A 101 -13.09 -2.54 0.31
C PRO A 101 -12.03 -2.97 1.34
N ALA A 102 -11.42 -4.15 1.16
CA ALA A 102 -10.33 -4.59 2.02
C ALA A 102 -9.06 -3.75 1.76
N ALA A 103 -8.73 -3.49 0.48
CA ALA A 103 -7.60 -2.65 0.11
C ALA A 103 -7.80 -1.20 0.59
N GLU A 104 -9.02 -0.67 0.50
CA GLU A 104 -9.37 0.67 0.99
C GLU A 104 -9.12 0.82 2.49
N ARG A 105 -9.65 -0.10 3.29
CA ARG A 105 -9.43 -0.10 4.74
C ARG A 105 -7.95 -0.12 5.11
N GLU A 106 -7.15 -0.97 4.46
CA GLU A 106 -5.73 -1.10 4.78
C GLU A 106 -4.93 0.12 4.29
N TYR A 107 -5.35 0.75 3.18
CA TYR A 107 -4.74 1.99 2.70
C TYR A 107 -4.99 3.14 3.66
N GLU A 108 -6.22 3.32 4.13
CA GLU A 108 -6.56 4.31 5.15
C GLU A 108 -5.78 4.06 6.44
N ALA A 109 -5.74 2.81 6.93
CA ALA A 109 -5.02 2.46 8.15
C ALA A 109 -3.52 2.78 8.06
N VAL A 110 -2.87 2.46 6.94
CA VAL A 110 -1.42 2.70 6.78
C VAL A 110 -1.11 4.18 6.57
N THR A 111 -1.96 4.93 5.86
CA THR A 111 -1.74 6.37 5.67
C THR A 111 -1.94 7.16 6.97
N GLU A 112 -2.92 6.79 7.81
CA GLU A 112 -3.06 7.36 9.15
C GLU A 112 -1.90 6.99 10.06
N LEU A 113 -1.37 5.75 9.98
CA LEU A 113 -0.17 5.37 10.71
C LEU A 113 1.03 6.26 10.35
N ILE A 114 1.32 6.41 9.05
CA ILE A 114 2.47 7.19 8.55
C ILE A 114 2.40 8.64 9.05
N LYS A 115 1.22 9.27 9.04
CA LYS A 115 1.04 10.65 9.54
C LYS A 115 1.34 10.83 11.03
N THR A 116 1.52 9.74 11.77
CA THR A 116 1.81 9.76 13.21
C THR A 116 3.24 9.41 13.57
N LEU A 117 4.06 9.05 12.57
CA LEU A 117 5.49 8.81 12.69
C LEU A 117 6.23 10.15 12.71
#